data_AF-R4RY16-F1
#
_entry.id   AF-R4RY16-F1
#
_cell.length_a   1.000
_cell.length_b   1.000
_cell.length_c   1.000
_cell.angle_alpha   90.00
_cell.angle_beta   90.00
_cell.angle_gamma   90.00
#
_symmetry.space_group_name_H-M   'P 1'
#
loop_
_entity.id
_entity.type
_entity.pdbx_description
1 polymer ?
#
loop_
_entity_poly.entity_id
_entity_poly.type
_entity_poly.pdbx_seq_one_letter_code
_entity_poly.pdbx_strand_id
1 'polypeptide(L)'
;MAQLIALLNLTQPQEIEPKYTKFTEYNPESKDIWAKRDAIICIREYNLETGKQIKHTQYFPDGETIWYIKEYNPQTGALIKETKYNEYDINEANKIAKDVFAYNPQTNQKTKLTTYKKDGTIDDITEYEYDPRTGKRIKWSFRSYNFALFRFLIQLFIYKLLFKTLKLSR
;
A
#
# COMPACT_ATOMS: atom_id res chain seq x y z
N MET A 1 -9.38 -1.72 -56.61
CA MET A 1 -8.83 -0.40 -56.30
C MET A 1 -9.93 0.47 -55.70
N ALA A 2 -10.06 0.76 -54.42
CA ALA A 2 -9.45 0.32 -53.18
C ALA A 2 -10.56 0.59 -52.15
N GLN A 3 -11.11 -0.42 -51.48
CA GLN A 3 -10.83 -0.64 -50.05
C GLN A 3 -9.86 0.39 -49.45
N LEU A 4 -10.28 1.65 -49.34
CA LEU A 4 -9.49 2.71 -48.71
C LEU A 4 -10.36 3.80 -48.06
N ILE A 5 -11.56 3.45 -47.58
CA ILE A 5 -12.38 4.36 -46.74
C ILE A 5 -12.47 3.87 -45.29
N ALA A 6 -11.98 2.65 -44.98
CA ALA A 6 -12.07 2.07 -43.64
C ALA A 6 -10.81 2.25 -42.76
N LEU A 7 -9.75 2.94 -43.23
CA LEU A 7 -8.46 2.96 -42.53
C LEU A 7 -7.98 4.37 -42.13
N LEU A 8 -8.89 5.25 -41.70
CA LEU A 8 -8.56 6.56 -41.14
C LEU A 8 -9.25 6.83 -39.79
N ASN A 9 -9.70 5.78 -39.09
CA ASN A 9 -9.88 5.83 -37.63
C ASN A 9 -8.54 5.55 -36.92
N LEU A 10 -7.51 6.33 -37.28
CA LEU A 10 -6.30 6.41 -36.48
C LEU A 10 -6.68 7.14 -35.19
N THR A 11 -7.03 6.35 -34.18
CA THR A 11 -6.91 6.62 -32.74
C THR A 11 -6.38 8.01 -32.42
N GLN A 12 -7.29 8.96 -32.24
CA GLN A 12 -7.02 10.14 -31.43
C GLN A 12 -6.54 9.63 -30.07
N PRO A 13 -5.37 10.05 -29.55
CA PRO A 13 -5.02 9.79 -28.17
C PRO A 13 -6.15 10.35 -27.32
N GLN A 14 -6.90 9.50 -26.63
CA GLN A 14 -7.86 10.00 -25.66
C GLN A 14 -7.04 10.72 -24.59
N GLU A 15 -7.17 12.04 -24.56
CA GLU A 15 -6.64 12.89 -23.51
C GLU A 15 -7.28 12.40 -22.21
N ILE A 16 -6.51 11.65 -21.40
CA ILE A 16 -6.99 11.11 -20.14
C ILE A 16 -7.07 12.28 -19.18
N GLU A 17 -8.23 12.92 -19.10
CA GLU A 17 -8.47 13.96 -18.10
C GLU A 17 -8.14 13.40 -16.69
N PRO A 18 -7.41 14.17 -15.87
CA PRO A 18 -7.04 13.71 -14.54
C PRO A 18 -8.30 13.48 -13.72
N LYS A 19 -8.48 12.29 -13.15
CA LYS A 19 -9.70 11.92 -12.38
C LYS A 19 -9.73 12.47 -10.95
N TYR A 20 -8.78 13.32 -10.58
CA TYR A 20 -8.61 13.81 -9.21
C TYR A 20 -8.00 15.21 -9.15
N THR A 21 -8.24 15.91 -8.03
CA THR A 21 -7.57 17.15 -7.64
C THR A 21 -6.62 16.90 -6.48
N LYS A 22 -5.49 17.63 -6.44
CA LYS A 22 -4.45 17.50 -5.40
C LYS A 22 -4.24 18.83 -4.67
N PHE A 23 -4.24 18.77 -3.35
CA PHE A 23 -3.93 19.90 -2.45
C PHE A 23 -2.67 19.59 -1.64
N THR A 24 -1.83 20.60 -1.45
CA THR A 24 -0.58 20.51 -0.68
C THR A 24 -0.62 21.55 0.43
N GLU A 25 -0.34 21.14 1.67
CA GLU A 25 -0.28 22.02 2.83
C GLU A 25 1.15 22.08 3.37
N TYR A 26 1.57 23.29 3.76
CA TYR A 26 2.92 23.64 4.19
C TYR A 26 2.95 24.05 5.67
N ASN A 27 4.09 23.86 6.34
CA ASN A 27 4.24 24.21 7.75
C ASN A 27 4.42 25.73 7.99
N PRO A 28 3.46 26.43 8.60
CA PRO A 28 3.59 27.87 8.85
C PRO A 28 4.55 28.22 10.00
N GLU A 29 4.91 27.27 10.88
CA GLU A 29 5.62 27.52 12.14
C GLU A 29 7.03 26.92 12.22
N SER A 30 7.66 26.57 11.08
CA SER A 30 9.06 26.09 11.08
C SER A 30 9.98 27.10 11.78
N LYS A 31 10.36 26.79 13.04
CA LYS A 31 11.21 27.64 13.91
C LYS A 31 12.70 27.44 13.68
N ASP A 32 13.08 26.43 12.93
CA ASP A 32 14.46 26.24 12.51
C ASP A 32 14.75 27.15 11.31
N ILE A 33 15.63 28.13 11.53
CA ILE A 33 16.00 29.17 10.56
C ILE A 33 16.60 28.57 9.27
N TRP A 34 17.03 27.30 9.31
CA TRP A 34 17.58 26.55 8.18
C TRP A 34 16.68 25.39 7.69
N ALA A 35 15.63 25.03 8.44
CA ALA A 35 14.64 24.05 7.98
C ALA A 35 13.62 24.78 7.10
N LYS A 36 13.73 24.53 5.79
CA LYS A 36 12.85 24.98 4.71
C LYS A 36 11.52 25.54 5.24
N ARG A 37 11.33 26.85 5.10
CA ARG A 37 10.05 27.55 5.32
C ARG A 37 8.85 26.95 4.55
N ASP A 38 9.10 25.96 3.69
CA ASP A 38 8.15 25.30 2.79
C ASP A 38 8.14 23.76 2.95
N ALA A 39 8.41 23.21 4.15
CA ALA A 39 8.26 21.78 4.38
C ALA A 39 6.78 21.36 4.17
N ILE A 40 6.55 20.47 3.20
CA ILE A 40 5.22 19.91 2.94
C ILE A 40 4.81 19.08 4.15
N ILE A 41 3.72 19.45 4.80
CA ILE A 41 3.16 18.68 5.93
C ILE A 41 2.33 17.52 5.37
N CYS A 42 1.46 17.82 4.41
CA CYS A 42 0.58 16.81 3.87
C CYS A 42 0.13 17.11 2.45
N ILE A 43 -0.31 16.06 1.78
CA ILE A 43 -0.92 16.08 0.47
C ILE A 43 -2.25 15.34 0.57
N ARG A 44 -3.31 15.96 0.05
CA ARG A 44 -4.64 15.34 -0.05
C ARG A 44 -5.08 15.29 -1.51
N GLU A 45 -5.62 14.16 -1.91
CA GLU A 45 -6.15 13.96 -3.27
C GLU A 45 -7.65 13.65 -3.17
N TYR A 46 -8.44 14.22 -4.07
CA TYR A 46 -9.92 14.13 -4.07
C TYR A 46 -10.42 13.66 -5.42
N ASN A 47 -11.40 12.75 -5.43
CA ASN A 47 -12.11 12.36 -6.63
C ASN A 47 -12.92 13.54 -7.18
N LEU A 48 -12.80 13.83 -8.48
CA LEU A 48 -13.48 14.97 -9.10
C LEU A 48 -15.01 14.80 -9.20
N GLU A 49 -15.47 13.58 -9.43
CA GLU A 49 -16.90 13.28 -9.64
C GLU A 49 -17.68 13.36 -8.33
N THR A 50 -17.09 12.86 -7.23
CA THR A 50 -17.77 12.75 -5.94
C THR A 50 -17.35 13.81 -4.93
N GLY A 51 -16.25 14.52 -5.19
CA GLY A 51 -15.62 15.44 -4.24
C GLY A 51 -15.02 14.76 -3.01
N LYS A 52 -15.00 13.42 -2.95
CA LYS A 52 -14.52 12.68 -1.77
C LYS A 52 -13.02 12.53 -1.80
N GLN A 53 -12.40 12.64 -0.62
CA GLN A 53 -10.98 12.36 -0.48
C GLN A 53 -10.69 10.90 -0.87
N ILE A 54 -9.66 10.69 -1.68
CA ILE A 54 -9.20 9.37 -2.14
C ILE A 54 -7.83 9.01 -1.57
N LYS A 55 -7.04 10.02 -1.20
CA LYS A 55 -5.71 9.80 -0.62
C LYS A 55 -5.29 10.90 0.34
N HIS A 56 -4.53 10.52 1.37
CA HIS A 56 -3.85 11.42 2.30
C HIS A 56 -2.42 10.93 2.44
N THR A 57 -1.44 11.76 2.11
CA THR A 57 -0.04 11.52 2.44
C THR A 57 0.37 12.50 3.52
N GLN A 58 0.86 12.00 4.64
CA GLN A 58 1.38 12.81 5.73
C GLN A 58 2.89 12.64 5.80
N TYR A 59 3.61 13.73 5.98
CA TYR A 59 5.06 13.75 6.13
C TYR A 59 5.45 13.96 7.59
N PHE A 60 6.66 13.54 7.93
CA PHE A 60 7.34 13.92 9.17
C PHE A 60 7.69 15.42 9.13
N PRO A 61 8.09 16.01 10.27
CA PRO A 61 8.46 17.43 10.34
C PRO A 61 9.59 17.84 9.38
N ASP A 62 10.40 16.90 8.90
CA ASP A 62 11.43 17.13 7.89
C ASP A 62 10.87 17.51 6.50
N GLY A 63 9.58 17.26 6.25
CA GLY A 63 8.89 17.55 4.99
C GLY A 63 9.29 16.65 3.81
N GLU A 64 10.12 15.63 4.03
CA GLU A 64 10.68 14.76 2.99
C GLU A 64 10.29 13.30 3.22
N THR A 65 10.32 12.88 4.48
CA THR A 65 10.04 11.53 4.95
C THR A 65 8.53 11.37 5.11
N ILE A 66 7.94 10.39 4.42
CA ILE A 66 6.51 10.10 4.57
C ILE A 66 6.30 9.40 5.90
N TRP A 67 5.37 9.88 6.72
CA TRP A 67 4.94 9.21 7.95
C TRP A 67 3.89 8.15 7.67
N TYR A 68 2.83 8.51 6.92
CA TYR A 68 1.82 7.55 6.51
C TYR A 68 1.11 7.96 5.21
N ILE A 69 0.49 6.98 4.57
CA ILE A 69 -0.43 7.16 3.46
C ILE A 69 -1.76 6.48 3.81
N LYS A 70 -2.87 7.19 3.68
CA LYS A 70 -4.22 6.63 3.75
C LYS A 70 -4.86 6.67 2.37
N GLU A 71 -5.54 5.59 2.00
CA GLU A 71 -6.29 5.44 0.77
C GLU A 71 -7.76 5.22 1.10
N TYR A 72 -8.64 5.86 0.35
CA TYR A 72 -10.07 5.92 0.61
C TYR A 72 -10.87 5.49 -0.62
N ASN A 73 -12.04 4.91 -0.39
CA ASN A 73 -12.97 4.56 -1.45
C ASN A 73 -13.50 5.86 -2.11
N PRO A 74 -13.39 6.02 -3.44
CA PRO A 74 -13.79 7.26 -4.12
C PRO A 74 -15.29 7.55 -4.08
N GLN A 75 -16.12 6.52 -3.93
CA GLN A 75 -17.58 6.64 -3.93
C GLN A 75 -18.14 6.87 -2.53
N THR A 76 -17.56 6.23 -1.50
CA THR A 76 -18.06 6.32 -0.12
C THR A 76 -17.26 7.29 0.75
N GLY A 77 -15.97 7.48 0.46
CA GLY A 77 -15.02 8.21 1.31
C GLY A 77 -14.49 7.36 2.47
N ALA A 78 -14.84 6.07 2.51
CA ALA A 78 -14.42 5.17 3.59
C ALA A 78 -12.93 4.82 3.45
N LEU A 79 -12.21 4.78 4.58
CA LEU A 79 -10.83 4.32 4.62
C LEU A 79 -10.77 2.85 4.20
N ILE A 80 -9.92 2.52 3.23
CA ILE A 80 -9.72 1.16 2.75
C ILE A 80 -8.35 0.62 3.11
N LYS A 81 -7.35 1.51 3.21
CA LYS A 81 -5.97 1.13 3.48
C LYS A 81 -5.20 2.25 4.15
N GLU A 82 -4.29 1.88 5.05
CA GLU A 82 -3.33 2.77 5.67
C GLU A 82 -1.96 2.11 5.63
N THR A 83 -0.96 2.82 5.13
CA THR A 83 0.44 2.40 5.09
C THR A 83 1.24 3.33 5.98
N LYS A 84 1.98 2.78 6.93
CA LYS A 84 2.85 3.55 7.85
C LYS A 84 4.31 3.24 7.57
N TYR A 85 5.15 4.25 7.69
CA TYR A 85 6.58 4.17 7.46
C TYR A 85 7.34 4.52 8.76
N ASN A 86 8.53 3.94 8.93
CA ASN A 86 9.44 4.34 9.99
C ASN A 86 10.28 5.53 9.53
N GLU A 87 10.49 6.50 10.43
CA GLU A 87 11.37 7.66 10.23
C GLU A 87 12.81 7.23 9.85
N TYR A 88 13.31 6.15 10.46
CA TYR A 88 14.72 5.73 10.37
C TYR A 88 15.05 4.70 9.28
N ASP A 89 14.04 4.14 8.59
CA ASP A 89 14.26 3.06 7.62
C ASP A 89 14.10 3.53 6.15
N ILE A 90 14.03 4.84 5.92
CA ILE A 90 13.92 5.41 4.56
C ILE A 90 15.32 5.62 3.99
N ASN A 91 15.99 4.54 3.62
CA ASN A 91 17.18 4.66 2.78
C ASN A 91 16.71 5.14 1.40
N GLU A 92 17.44 6.09 0.78
CA GLU A 92 17.08 6.84 -0.43
C GLU A 92 16.53 6.03 -1.61
N ALA A 93 16.73 4.70 -1.64
CA ALA A 93 16.24 3.80 -2.69
C ALA A 93 14.87 3.16 -2.40
N ASN A 94 14.42 2.98 -1.15
CA ASN A 94 13.22 2.19 -0.85
C ASN A 94 12.40 2.75 0.32
N LYS A 95 11.22 3.32 0.01
CA LYS A 95 10.17 3.62 0.98
C LYS A 95 9.52 2.32 1.45
N ILE A 96 10.17 1.60 2.36
CA ILE A 96 9.65 0.33 2.88
C ILE A 96 8.60 0.65 3.93
N ALA A 97 7.37 0.18 3.70
CA ALA A 97 6.31 0.26 4.70
C ALA A 97 6.70 -0.56 5.93
N LYS A 98 6.43 -0.04 7.13
CA LYS A 98 6.53 -0.82 8.37
C LYS A 98 5.26 -1.65 8.57
N ASP A 99 4.12 -0.98 8.47
CA ASP A 99 2.80 -1.55 8.72
C ASP A 99 1.86 -1.17 7.57
N VAL A 100 1.08 -2.15 7.10
CA VAL A 100 -0.02 -1.95 6.16
C VAL A 100 -1.30 -2.49 6.78
N PHE A 101 -2.27 -1.61 6.99
CA PHE A 101 -3.60 -1.96 7.49
C PHE A 101 -4.59 -1.96 6.33
N ALA A 102 -5.46 -2.97 6.28
CA ALA A 102 -6.65 -2.98 5.43
C ALA A 102 -7.91 -2.82 6.29
N TYR A 103 -8.92 -2.18 5.72
CA TYR A 103 -10.15 -1.84 6.42
C TYR A 103 -11.38 -2.33 5.65
N ASN A 104 -12.43 -2.69 6.38
CA ASN A 104 -13.75 -2.89 5.80
C ASN A 104 -14.37 -1.51 5.54
N PRO A 105 -14.69 -1.15 4.28
CA PRO A 105 -15.19 0.18 3.95
C PRO A 105 -16.59 0.48 4.52
N GLN A 106 -17.34 -0.53 4.97
CA GLN A 106 -18.68 -0.34 5.54
C GLN A 106 -18.62 -0.11 7.06
N THR A 107 -17.74 -0.82 7.76
CA THR A 107 -17.66 -0.76 9.23
C THR A 107 -16.48 0.05 9.75
N ASN A 108 -15.55 0.43 8.88
CA ASN A 108 -14.26 1.05 9.21
C ASN A 108 -13.40 0.21 10.18
N GLN A 109 -13.71 -1.08 10.32
CA GLN A 109 -12.93 -2.02 11.14
C GLN A 109 -11.71 -2.52 10.35
N LYS A 110 -10.58 -2.66 11.04
CA LYS A 110 -9.37 -3.25 10.47
C LYS A 110 -9.62 -4.71 10.12
N THR A 111 -9.43 -5.12 8.88
CA THR A 111 -9.58 -6.54 8.48
C THR A 111 -8.24 -7.26 8.42
N LYS A 112 -7.15 -6.51 8.22
CA LYS A 112 -5.81 -7.08 8.06
C LYS A 112 -4.73 -6.10 8.54
N LEU A 113 -3.65 -6.65 9.07
CA LEU A 113 -2.37 -5.98 9.30
C LEU A 113 -1.27 -6.84 8.67
N THR A 114 -0.46 -6.25 7.80
CA THR A 114 0.80 -6.82 7.32
C THR A 114 1.95 -5.98 7.88
N THR A 115 2.87 -6.62 8.58
CA THR A 115 4.12 -5.99 9.06
C THR A 115 5.27 -6.41 8.16
N TYR A 116 6.28 -5.55 8.05
CA TYR A 116 7.44 -5.78 7.20
C TYR A 116 8.73 -5.58 7.96
N LYS A 117 9.75 -6.34 7.55
CA LYS A 117 11.12 -6.18 8.00
C LYS A 117 11.79 -5.02 7.28
N LYS A 118 12.96 -4.61 7.78
CA LYS A 118 13.80 -3.56 7.18
C LYS A 118 14.23 -3.85 5.73
N ASP A 119 14.23 -5.11 5.31
CA ASP A 119 14.55 -5.51 3.92
C ASP A 119 13.32 -5.51 3.00
N GLY A 120 12.14 -5.14 3.50
CA GLY A 120 10.88 -5.09 2.76
C GLY A 120 10.18 -6.44 2.62
N THR A 121 10.73 -7.51 3.18
CA THR A 121 10.02 -8.80 3.28
C THR A 121 8.93 -8.72 4.33
N ILE A 122 7.84 -9.45 4.11
CA ILE A 122 6.75 -9.57 5.08
C ILE A 122 7.30 -10.26 6.34
N ASP A 123 7.06 -9.65 7.50
CA ASP A 123 7.34 -10.24 8.79
C ASP A 123 6.14 -11.08 9.24
N ASP A 124 4.99 -10.44 9.39
CA ASP A 124 3.77 -11.10 9.82
C ASP A 124 2.54 -10.61 9.07
N ILE A 125 1.52 -11.48 9.01
CA ILE A 125 0.16 -11.13 8.59
C ILE A 125 -0.78 -11.50 9.72
N THR A 126 -1.57 -10.53 10.16
CA THR A 126 -2.68 -10.71 11.08
C THR A 126 -3.99 -10.40 10.39
N GLU A 127 -4.93 -11.33 10.37
CA GLU A 127 -6.31 -11.09 9.90
C GLU A 127 -7.25 -10.97 11.09
N TYR A 128 -8.23 -10.08 11.01
CA TYR A 128 -9.16 -9.81 12.09
C TYR A 128 -10.59 -10.16 11.70
N GLU A 129 -11.28 -10.88 12.57
CA GLU A 129 -12.71 -11.17 12.46
C GLU A 129 -13.46 -10.53 13.62
N TYR A 130 -14.64 -9.99 13.33
CA TYR A 130 -15.47 -9.27 14.29
C TYR A 130 -16.85 -9.91 14.38
N ASP A 131 -17.41 -9.89 15.57
CA ASP A 131 -18.82 -10.19 15.79
C ASP A 131 -19.67 -9.11 15.11
N PRO A 132 -20.55 -9.46 14.15
CA PRO A 132 -21.35 -8.50 13.42
C PRO A 132 -22.39 -7.78 14.30
N ARG A 133 -22.74 -8.31 15.47
CA ARG A 133 -23.71 -7.72 16.40
C ARG A 133 -23.05 -6.81 17.42
N THR A 134 -21.91 -7.21 17.97
CA THR A 134 -21.25 -6.47 19.06
C THR A 134 -20.11 -5.59 18.57
N GLY A 135 -19.61 -5.80 17.34
CA GLY A 135 -18.42 -5.13 16.81
C GLY A 135 -17.13 -5.52 17.54
N LYS A 136 -17.18 -6.49 18.46
CA LYS A 136 -16.01 -6.97 19.19
C LYS A 136 -15.21 -7.92 18.31
N ARG A 137 -13.89 -7.84 18.40
CA ARG A 137 -12.98 -8.77 17.72
C ARG A 137 -13.12 -10.16 18.34
N ILE A 138 -13.43 -11.16 17.52
CA ILE A 138 -13.70 -12.54 17.96
C ILE A 138 -12.60 -13.53 17.58
N LYS A 139 -11.86 -13.24 16.51
CA LYS A 139 -10.77 -14.10 16.06
C LYS A 139 -9.69 -13.29 15.36
N TRP A 140 -8.47 -13.78 15.50
CA TRP A 140 -7.37 -13.34 14.67
C TRP A 140 -6.54 -14.57 14.27
N SER A 141 -6.15 -14.60 13.01
CA SER A 141 -5.16 -15.56 12.50
C SER A 141 -3.83 -14.83 12.37
N PHE A 142 -2.75 -15.46 12.80
CA PHE A 142 -1.41 -14.90 12.70
C PHE A 142 -0.52 -15.85 11.93
N ARG A 143 0.17 -15.31 10.94
CA ARG A 143 1.14 -16.04 10.15
C ARG A 143 2.43 -15.26 10.14
N SER A 144 3.44 -15.81 10.80
CA SER A 144 4.79 -15.31 10.76
C SER A 144 5.56 -15.91 9.59
N TYR A 145 6.21 -15.05 8.83
CA TYR A 145 7.00 -15.39 7.66
C TYR A 145 8.49 -15.32 8.05
N ASN A 146 8.94 -16.38 8.73
CA ASN A 146 10.37 -16.57 8.96
C ASN A 146 11.03 -17.08 7.66
N PHE A 147 11.83 -16.23 7.04
CA PHE A 147 12.57 -16.53 5.82
C PHE A 147 13.44 -17.79 5.96
N ALA A 148 14.01 -18.05 7.13
CA ALA A 148 14.82 -19.24 7.40
C ALA A 148 13.97 -20.52 7.35
N LEU A 149 12.75 -20.49 7.93
CA LEU A 149 11.83 -21.62 7.92
C LEU A 149 11.30 -21.89 6.49
N PHE A 150 10.96 -20.83 5.75
CA PHE A 150 10.50 -20.94 4.37
C PHE A 150 11.60 -21.50 3.45
N ARG A 151 12.85 -21.02 3.59
CA ARG A 151 14.00 -21.54 2.85
C ARG A 151 14.28 -23.01 3.18
N PHE A 152 14.16 -23.40 4.45
CA PHE A 152 14.30 -24.79 4.89
C PHE A 152 13.22 -25.71 4.29
N LEU A 153 11.96 -25.27 4.27
CA LEU A 153 10.86 -26.03 3.68
C LEU A 153 10.98 -26.17 2.15
N ILE A 154 11.41 -25.12 1.45
CA ILE A 154 11.73 -25.19 0.02
C ILE A 154 12.87 -26.18 -0.23
N GLN A 155 13.93 -26.13 0.57
CA GLN A 155 15.06 -27.04 0.44
C GLN A 155 14.63 -28.51 0.62
N LEU A 156 13.79 -28.80 1.62
CA LEU A 156 13.21 -30.13 1.84
C LEU A 156 12.31 -30.57 0.68
N PHE A 157 11.51 -29.65 0.12
CA PHE A 157 10.65 -29.94 -1.03
C PHE A 157 11.45 -30.26 -2.29
N ILE A 158 12.50 -29.48 -2.59
CA ILE A 158 13.43 -29.74 -3.70
C ILE A 158 14.14 -31.08 -3.51
N TYR A 159 14.63 -31.38 -2.30
CA TYR A 159 15.25 -32.67 -1.99
C TYR A 159 14.28 -33.84 -2.20
N LYS A 160 13.02 -33.70 -1.77
CA LYS A 160 11.97 -34.71 -1.97
C LYS A 160 11.64 -34.93 -3.44
N LEU A 161 11.62 -33.86 -4.25
CA LEU A 161 11.44 -33.94 -5.70
C LEU A 161 12.60 -34.69 -6.36
N LEU A 162 13.84 -34.30 -6.07
CA LEU A 162 15.04 -34.93 -6.63
C LEU A 162 15.14 -36.42 -6.26
N PHE A 163 14.82 -36.77 -5.01
CA PHE A 163 14.80 -38.16 -4.57
C PHE A 163 13.71 -38.99 -5.25
N LYS A 164 12.52 -38.41 -5.48
CA LYS A 164 11.42 -39.07 -6.20
C LYS A 164 11.80 -39.34 -7.66
N THR A 165 12.45 -38.39 -8.33
CA THR A 165 12.91 -38.57 -9.73
C THR A 165 14.02 -39.61 -9.85
N LEU A 166 14.94 -39.69 -8.87
CA LEU A 166 15.99 -40.71 -8.83
C LEU A 166 15.46 -42.14 -8.64
N LYS A 167 14.32 -42.32 -7.95
CA LYS A 167 13.65 -43.62 -7.82
C LYS A 167 12.86 -44.05 -9.06
N LEU A 168 12.48 -43.10 -9.91
CA LEU A 168 11.73 -43.37 -11.15
C LEU A 168 12.67 -43.65 -12.35
N SER A 169 13.95 -43.31 -12.24
CA SER A 169 14.97 -43.53 -13.27
C SER A 169 15.82 -44.80 -13.05
N ARG A 170 15.42 -45.68 -12.13
CA ARG A 170 16.00 -47.01 -11.90
C ARG A 170 14.91 -48.05 -12.07
#